data_AF-F0NJQ9-F1
#
_entry.id   AF-F0NJQ9-F1
#
_cell.length_a   1.000
_cell.length_b   1.000
_cell.length_c   1.000
_cell.angle_alpha   90.00
_cell.angle_beta   90.00
_cell.angle_gamma   90.00
#
_symmetry.space_group_name_H-M   'P 1'
#
loop_
_entity.id
_entity.type
_entity.pdbx_description
1 polymer ?
#
loop_
_entity_poly.entity_id
_entity_poly.type
_entity_poly.pdbx_seq_one_letter_code
_entity_poly.pdbx_strand_id
1 'polypeptide(L)'
;MESKLRAIITSLSKTFIIWLNDRVLKEEDPSLTSIVINEGNIEGAIYSALLDFEINHSISRSLAVLIHHLISGHPFADGNKRTATALLLTILSKLYERDITIEDRLMKSLITVIAKIANETENEIRELQEIIGEIMRNLANPY
;
A
#
# COMPACT_ATOMS: atom_id res chain seq x y z
N MET A 1 -17.31 3.10 5.93
CA MET A 1 -15.87 2.85 5.69
C MET A 1 -15.63 2.40 4.24
N GLU A 2 -16.46 1.51 3.71
CA GLU A 2 -16.39 1.02 2.32
C GLU A 2 -16.50 2.13 1.24
N SER A 3 -17.52 2.99 1.32
CA SER A 3 -17.68 4.14 0.42
C SER A 3 -16.46 5.07 0.44
N LYS A 4 -15.84 5.21 1.61
CA LYS A 4 -14.63 6.01 1.82
C LYS A 4 -13.40 5.37 1.20
N LEU A 5 -13.21 4.05 1.36
CA LEU A 5 -12.12 3.34 0.67
C LEU A 5 -12.24 3.51 -0.84
N ARG A 6 -13.43 3.28 -1.40
CA ARG A 6 -13.67 3.46 -2.84
C ARG A 6 -13.26 4.86 -3.28
N ALA A 7 -13.75 5.89 -2.60
CA ALA A 7 -13.39 7.28 -2.90
C ALA A 7 -11.87 7.54 -2.82
N ILE A 8 -11.20 6.97 -1.81
CA ILE A 8 -9.74 7.08 -1.66
C ILE A 8 -9.03 6.43 -2.85
N ILE A 9 -9.32 5.16 -3.14
CA ILE A 9 -8.63 4.42 -4.21
C ILE A 9 -8.92 5.07 -5.58
N THR A 10 -10.15 5.48 -5.86
CA THR A 10 -10.48 6.19 -7.12
C THR A 10 -9.83 7.57 -7.22
N SER A 11 -9.44 8.17 -6.09
CA SER A 11 -8.71 9.45 -6.06
C SER A 11 -7.19 9.27 -6.18
N LEU A 12 -6.67 8.04 -6.05
CA LEU A 12 -5.25 7.78 -6.25
C LEU A 12 -4.91 8.00 -7.71
N SER A 13 -3.98 8.91 -7.95
CA SER A 13 -3.41 9.13 -9.28
C SER A 13 -2.01 8.53 -9.33
N LYS A 14 -1.60 8.10 -10.53
CA LYS A 14 -0.21 7.70 -10.75
C LYS A 14 0.78 8.81 -10.38
N THR A 15 0.44 10.06 -10.67
CA THR A 15 1.27 11.23 -10.34
C THR A 15 1.53 11.32 -8.84
N PHE A 16 0.52 11.04 -8.01
CA PHE A 16 0.70 11.00 -6.56
C PHE A 16 1.65 9.87 -6.13
N ILE A 17 1.54 8.68 -6.71
CA ILE A 17 2.40 7.53 -6.34
C ILE A 17 3.85 7.75 -6.81
N ILE A 18 4.05 8.36 -7.99
CA ILE A 18 5.38 8.76 -8.48
C ILE A 18 5.99 9.82 -7.56
N TRP A 19 5.22 10.83 -7.19
CA TRP A 19 5.65 11.84 -6.22
C TRP A 19 6.01 11.21 -4.87
N LEU A 20 5.23 10.24 -4.41
CA LEU A 20 5.49 9.54 -3.16
C LEU A 20 6.80 8.75 -3.21
N ASN A 21 7.09 8.08 -4.33
CA ASN A 21 8.39 7.41 -4.52
C ASN A 21 9.56 8.41 -4.48
N ASP A 22 9.44 9.54 -5.18
CA ASP A 22 10.45 10.61 -5.14
C ASP A 22 10.71 11.12 -3.71
N ARG A 23 9.64 11.32 -2.91
CA ARG A 23 9.78 11.72 -1.50
C ARG A 23 10.50 10.66 -0.68
N VAL A 24 10.06 9.40 -0.78
CA VAL A 24 10.64 8.28 -0.02
C VAL A 24 12.13 8.11 -0.32
N LEU A 25 12.55 8.24 -1.58
CA LEU A 25 13.96 8.15 -1.94
C LEU A 25 14.78 9.33 -1.38
N LYS A 26 14.22 10.54 -1.41
CA LYS A 26 14.89 11.75 -0.92
C LYS A 26 15.08 11.80 0.59
N GLU A 27 14.24 11.09 1.35
CA GLU A 27 14.46 10.92 2.79
C GLU A 27 15.68 10.07 3.10
N GLU A 28 16.10 9.19 2.19
CA GLU A 28 17.34 8.41 2.34
C GLU A 28 18.55 9.16 1.79
N ASP A 29 18.43 9.71 0.58
CA ASP A 29 19.47 10.51 -0.06
C ASP A 29 18.80 11.61 -0.93
N PRO A 30 18.98 12.90 -0.57
CA PRO A 30 18.38 14.02 -1.29
C PRO A 30 18.73 14.12 -2.78
N SER A 31 19.81 13.45 -3.22
CA SER A 31 20.24 13.42 -4.63
C SER A 31 19.46 12.41 -5.48
N LEU A 32 18.76 11.45 -4.86
CA LEU A 32 17.97 10.45 -5.57
C LEU A 32 16.69 11.06 -6.14
N THR A 33 16.26 10.54 -7.28
CA THR A 33 15.01 10.90 -7.94
C THR A 33 14.29 9.65 -8.40
N SER A 34 12.96 9.67 -8.40
CA SER A 34 12.15 8.58 -8.93
C SER A 34 12.49 8.31 -10.40
N ILE A 35 12.84 7.06 -10.71
CA ILE A 35 12.97 6.56 -12.08
C ILE A 35 11.84 5.57 -12.32
N VAL A 36 10.90 5.94 -13.19
CA VAL A 36 9.76 5.11 -13.54
C VAL A 36 10.17 4.14 -14.65
N ILE A 37 10.01 2.84 -14.40
CA ILE A 37 10.25 1.75 -15.35
C ILE A 37 8.96 1.44 -16.13
N ASN A 38 7.81 1.39 -15.45
CA ASN A 38 6.53 1.09 -16.07
C ASN A 38 5.36 1.73 -15.32
N GLU A 39 4.81 2.82 -15.87
CA GLU A 39 3.62 3.49 -15.31
C GLU A 39 2.37 2.60 -15.33
N GLY A 40 2.24 1.71 -16.32
CA GLY A 40 1.10 0.81 -16.47
C GLY A 40 0.95 -0.14 -15.27
N ASN A 41 2.05 -0.45 -14.58
CA ASN A 41 2.01 -1.28 -13.38
C ASN A 41 1.45 -0.53 -12.16
N ILE A 42 1.54 0.81 -12.14
CA ILE A 42 0.88 1.65 -11.12
C ILE A 42 -0.64 1.66 -11.36
N GLU A 43 -1.04 1.94 -12.61
CA GLU A 43 -2.46 1.97 -12.99
C GLU A 43 -3.10 0.59 -12.81
N GLY A 44 -2.39 -0.48 -13.19
CA GLY A 44 -2.80 -1.87 -12.97
C GLY A 44 -3.03 -2.19 -11.49
N ALA A 45 -2.12 -1.79 -10.60
CA ALA A 45 -2.28 -2.01 -9.16
C ALA A 45 -3.54 -1.31 -8.60
N ILE A 46 -3.79 -0.07 -9.00
CA ILE A 46 -5.00 0.68 -8.59
C ILE A 46 -6.26 -0.01 -9.11
N TYR A 47 -6.28 -0.38 -10.39
CA TYR A 47 -7.42 -1.04 -11.01
C TYR A 47 -7.72 -2.40 -10.37
N SER A 48 -6.69 -3.23 -10.15
CA SER A 48 -6.84 -4.52 -9.48
C SER A 48 -7.40 -4.40 -8.07
N ALA A 49 -6.95 -3.40 -7.30
CA ALA A 49 -7.46 -3.16 -5.96
C ALA A 49 -8.95 -2.75 -5.96
N LEU A 50 -9.38 -1.91 -6.91
CA LEU A 50 -10.79 -1.54 -7.07
C LEU A 50 -11.66 -2.73 -7.45
N LEU A 51 -11.20 -3.53 -8.42
CA LEU A 51 -11.92 -4.72 -8.87
C LEU A 51 -12.02 -5.77 -7.75
N ASP A 52 -10.92 -6.01 -7.02
CA ASP A 52 -10.92 -6.92 -5.88
C ASP A 52 -11.92 -6.46 -4.79
N PHE A 53 -11.99 -5.15 -4.52
CA PHE A 53 -12.95 -4.61 -3.58
C PHE A 53 -14.40 -4.80 -4.02
N GLU A 54 -14.68 -4.67 -5.31
CA GLU A 54 -16.00 -4.90 -5.90
C GLU A 54 -16.47 -6.35 -5.78
N ILE A 55 -15.54 -7.31 -5.85
CA ILE A 55 -15.84 -8.74 -5.80
C ILE A 55 -15.92 -9.24 -4.36
N ASN A 56 -14.93 -8.88 -3.54
CA ASN A 56 -14.71 -9.49 -2.22
C ASN A 56 -15.24 -8.64 -1.06
N HIS A 57 -15.57 -7.37 -1.29
CA HIS A 57 -16.05 -6.43 -0.27
C HIS A 57 -15.16 -6.34 0.98
N SER A 58 -13.86 -6.63 0.83
CA SER A 58 -12.90 -6.65 1.93
C SER A 58 -11.87 -5.54 1.77
N ILE A 59 -11.92 -4.56 2.68
CA ILE A 59 -11.00 -3.41 2.67
C ILE A 59 -9.55 -3.87 2.81
N SER A 60 -9.27 -4.73 3.79
CA SER A 60 -7.91 -5.22 4.02
C SER A 60 -7.38 -6.05 2.85
N ARG A 61 -8.26 -6.80 2.16
CA ARG A 61 -7.87 -7.57 0.97
C ARG A 61 -7.55 -6.65 -0.21
N SER A 62 -8.43 -5.69 -0.49
CA SER A 62 -8.21 -4.71 -1.56
C SER A 62 -6.91 -3.91 -1.36
N LEU A 63 -6.62 -3.51 -0.12
CA LEU A 63 -5.34 -2.88 0.22
C LEU A 63 -4.16 -3.84 0.04
N ALA A 64 -4.29 -5.10 0.44
CA ALA A 64 -3.25 -6.09 0.21
C ALA A 64 -2.94 -6.29 -1.28
N VAL A 65 -3.97 -6.36 -2.13
CA VAL A 65 -3.84 -6.43 -3.59
C VAL A 65 -3.12 -5.20 -4.14
N LEU A 66 -3.52 -3.99 -3.71
CA LEU A 66 -2.86 -2.74 -4.13
C LEU A 66 -1.36 -2.76 -3.82
N ILE A 67 -1.00 -3.09 -2.58
CA ILE A 67 0.39 -3.07 -2.10
C ILE A 67 1.21 -4.16 -2.78
N HIS A 68 0.65 -5.36 -2.90
CA HIS A 68 1.31 -6.49 -3.55
C HIS A 68 1.59 -6.21 -5.02
N HIS A 69 0.59 -5.79 -5.80
CA HIS A 69 0.77 -5.48 -7.23
C HIS A 69 1.72 -4.31 -7.47
N LEU A 70 1.73 -3.30 -6.58
CA LEU A 70 2.69 -2.21 -6.70
C LEU A 70 4.14 -2.68 -6.45
N ILE A 71 4.32 -3.69 -5.60
CA ILE A 71 5.64 -4.25 -5.30
C ILE A 71 6.09 -5.22 -6.39
N SER A 72 5.27 -6.21 -6.73
CA SER A 72 5.59 -7.25 -7.73
C SER A 72 5.66 -6.69 -9.14
N GLY A 73 4.86 -5.66 -9.43
CA GLY A 73 4.88 -4.95 -10.70
C GLY A 73 6.14 -4.11 -10.92
N HIS A 74 6.94 -3.84 -9.88
CA HIS A 74 8.19 -3.06 -9.99
C HIS A 74 8.10 -1.81 -10.91
N PRO A 75 7.13 -0.90 -10.69
CA PRO A 75 6.97 0.29 -11.52
C PRO A 75 8.15 1.26 -11.45
N PHE A 76 8.97 1.20 -10.40
CA PHE A 76 10.14 2.04 -10.19
C PHE A 76 11.44 1.24 -10.21
N ALA A 77 12.54 1.89 -10.60
CA ALA A 77 13.88 1.29 -10.55
C ALA A 77 14.30 0.97 -9.12
N ASP A 78 13.88 1.79 -8.16
CA ASP A 78 14.11 1.58 -6.74
C ASP A 78 12.93 2.10 -5.88
N GLY A 79 12.86 1.65 -4.64
CA GLY A 79 11.92 2.15 -3.64
C GLY A 79 10.53 1.51 -3.67
N ASN A 80 10.25 0.53 -4.54
CA ASN A 80 8.91 -0.08 -4.69
C ASN A 80 8.27 -0.49 -3.34
N LYS A 81 8.98 -1.24 -2.51
CA LYS A 81 8.50 -1.70 -1.18
C LYS A 81 8.27 -0.54 -0.20
N ARG A 82 9.16 0.46 -0.22
CA ARG A 82 9.08 1.63 0.65
C ARG A 82 7.92 2.55 0.24
N THR A 83 7.76 2.80 -1.06
CA THR A 83 6.60 3.52 -1.64
C THR A 83 5.29 2.83 -1.29
N ALA A 84 5.21 1.50 -1.45
CA ALA A 84 4.00 0.74 -1.14
C ALA A 84 3.66 0.81 0.35
N THR A 85 4.66 0.70 1.22
CA THR A 85 4.47 0.89 2.67
C THR A 85 3.95 2.29 2.99
N ALA A 86 4.59 3.34 2.46
CA ALA A 86 4.16 4.72 2.67
C ALA A 86 2.74 4.98 2.13
N LEU A 87 2.40 4.38 0.99
CA LEU A 87 1.06 4.47 0.39
C LEU A 87 0.00 3.83 1.30
N LEU A 88 0.27 2.64 1.83
CA LEU A 88 -0.61 1.97 2.78
C LEU A 88 -0.88 2.83 4.00
N LEU A 89 0.18 3.38 4.62
CA LEU A 89 0.06 4.23 5.81
C LEU A 89 -0.72 5.52 5.50
N THR A 90 -0.48 6.12 4.33
CA THR A 90 -1.22 7.30 3.87
C THR A 90 -2.71 6.97 3.71
N ILE A 91 -3.05 5.84 3.09
CA ILE A 91 -4.44 5.41 2.91
C ILE A 91 -5.10 5.15 4.27
N LEU A 92 -4.42 4.45 5.19
CA LEU A 92 -4.92 4.19 6.53
C LEU A 92 -5.18 5.49 7.30
N SER A 93 -4.23 6.43 7.30
CA SER A 93 -4.43 7.74 7.94
C SER A 93 -5.65 8.47 7.37
N LYS A 94 -5.80 8.48 6.03
CA LYS A 94 -6.99 9.05 5.37
C LYS A 94 -8.28 8.31 5.73
N LEU A 95 -8.24 6.98 5.81
CA LEU A 95 -9.39 6.14 6.13
C LEU A 95 -9.90 6.38 7.56
N TYR A 96 -8.99 6.59 8.51
CA TYR A 96 -9.32 6.89 9.91
C TYR A 96 -9.41 8.39 10.23
N GLU A 97 -9.12 9.28 9.27
CA GLU A 97 -9.19 10.74 9.44
C GLU A 97 -8.33 11.27 10.60
N ARG A 98 -7.16 10.65 10.80
CA ARG A 98 -6.25 11.00 11.89
C ARG A 98 -4.82 10.57 11.60
N ASP A 99 -3.89 11.12 12.35
CA ASP A 99 -2.56 10.55 12.46
C ASP A 99 -2.65 9.16 13.07
N ILE A 100 -1.94 8.21 12.47
CA ILE A 100 -1.94 6.81 12.92
C ILE A 100 -0.62 6.52 13.64
N THR A 101 -0.73 5.83 14.76
CA THR A 101 0.41 5.17 15.41
C THR A 101 0.17 3.67 15.29
N ILE A 102 1.13 2.95 14.74
CA ILE A 102 1.08 1.49 14.62
C ILE A 102 2.03 0.93 15.67
N GLU A 103 1.55 -0.04 16.46
CA GLU A 103 2.40 -0.75 17.41
C GLU A 103 3.64 -1.34 16.74
N ASP A 104 4.80 -1.21 17.38
CA ASP A 104 6.08 -1.72 16.89
C ASP A 104 6.01 -3.17 16.43
N ARG A 105 5.26 -4.02 17.13
CA ARG A 105 5.06 -5.43 16.75
C ARG A 105 4.38 -5.55 15.40
N LEU A 106 3.30 -4.81 15.18
CA LEU A 106 2.54 -4.83 13.93
C LEU A 106 3.34 -4.22 12.77
N MET A 107 4.09 -3.15 13.04
CA MET A 107 4.98 -2.55 12.04
C MET A 107 6.09 -3.52 11.62
N LYS A 108 6.74 -4.21 12.57
CA LYS A 108 7.75 -5.24 12.29
C LYS A 108 7.17 -6.39 11.47
N SER A 109 5.97 -6.86 11.80
CA SER A 109 5.28 -7.90 11.03
C SER A 109 4.97 -7.43 9.61
N LEU A 110 4.43 -6.22 9.45
CA LEU A 110 4.12 -5.64 8.14
C LEU A 110 5.37 -5.55 7.26
N ILE A 111 6.46 -5.00 7.79
CA ILE A 111 7.74 -4.90 7.07
C ILE A 111 8.28 -6.28 6.71
N THR A 112 8.16 -7.26 7.62
CA THR A 112 8.59 -8.64 7.36
C THR A 112 7.82 -9.28 6.21
N VAL A 113 6.50 -9.10 6.16
CA VAL A 113 5.67 -9.61 5.07
C VAL A 113 6.01 -8.89 3.76
N ILE A 114 6.09 -7.55 3.77
CA ILE A 114 6.45 -6.75 2.59
C ILE A 114 7.84 -7.12 2.04
N ALA A 115 8.81 -7.39 2.92
CA ALA A 115 10.16 -7.76 2.52
C ALA A 115 10.19 -9.10 1.75
N LYS A 116 9.31 -10.04 2.09
CA LYS A 116 9.22 -11.37 1.48
C LYS A 116 8.53 -11.37 0.11
N ILE A 117 7.75 -10.34 -0.21
CA ILE A 117 7.09 -10.24 -1.52
C ILE A 117 8.16 -10.26 -2.60
N ALA A 118 8.06 -11.27 -3.46
CA ALA A 118 8.98 -11.51 -4.57
C ALA A 118 8.25 -11.91 -5.85
N ASN A 119 7.04 -12.45 -5.75
CA ASN A 119 6.30 -12.98 -6.90
C ASN A 119 4.85 -12.48 -6.87
N GLU A 120 4.07 -12.91 -7.87
CA GLU A 120 2.63 -12.66 -7.93
C GLU A 120 1.84 -13.85 -7.37
N THR A 121 1.85 -14.06 -6.04
CA THR A 121 1.14 -15.20 -5.42
C THR A 121 0.01 -14.78 -4.48
N GLU A 122 -1.09 -15.54 -4.51
CA GLU A 122 -2.24 -15.34 -3.62
C GLU A 122 -1.89 -15.52 -2.13
N ASN A 123 -0.88 -16.35 -1.82
CA ASN A 123 -0.42 -16.54 -0.44
C ASN A 123 0.17 -15.25 0.14
N GLU A 124 0.95 -14.49 -0.64
CA GLU A 124 1.50 -13.19 -0.21
C GLU A 124 0.38 -12.16 0.04
N ILE A 125 -0.64 -12.13 -0.83
CA ILE A 125 -1.83 -11.28 -0.65
C ILE A 125 -2.56 -11.65 0.65
N ARG A 126 -2.73 -12.94 0.95
CA ARG A 126 -3.38 -13.38 2.19
C ARG A 126 -2.59 -12.96 3.43
N GLU A 127 -1.27 -13.15 3.44
CA GLU A 127 -0.42 -12.73 4.56
C GLU A 127 -0.48 -11.21 4.79
N LEU A 128 -0.44 -10.41 3.70
CA LEU A 128 -0.64 -8.95 3.75
C LEU A 128 -2.02 -8.58 4.28
N GLN A 129 -3.06 -9.25 3.80
CA GLN A 129 -4.44 -9.00 4.22
C GLN A 129 -4.61 -9.22 5.73
N GLU A 130 -4.02 -10.29 6.27
CA GLU A 130 -4.09 -10.63 7.68
C GLU A 130 -3.46 -9.52 8.54
N ILE A 131 -2.24 -9.08 8.21
CA ILE A 131 -1.55 -8.04 8.98
C ILE A 131 -2.22 -6.67 8.83
N ILE A 132 -2.69 -6.30 7.63
CA ILE A 132 -3.44 -5.06 7.40
C ILE A 132 -4.74 -5.08 8.21
N GLY A 133 -5.45 -6.22 8.22
CA GLY A 133 -6.66 -6.38 9.01
C GLY A 133 -6.40 -6.25 10.52
N GLU A 134 -5.28 -6.75 11.03
CA GLU A 134 -4.88 -6.60 12.43
C GLU A 134 -4.57 -5.14 12.79
N ILE A 135 -3.81 -4.44 11.93
CA ILE A 135 -3.55 -3.00 12.06
C ILE A 135 -4.87 -2.22 12.11
N MET A 136 -5.78 -2.50 11.19
CA MET A 136 -7.08 -1.82 11.13
C MET A 136 -7.93 -2.07 12.39
N ARG A 137 -7.94 -3.29 12.94
CA ARG A 137 -8.65 -3.58 14.20
C ARG A 137 -8.06 -2.81 15.38
N ASN A 138 -6.74 -2.70 15.45
CA ASN A 138 -6.03 -1.92 16.47
C ASN A 138 -6.36 -0.42 16.33
N LEU A 139 -6.33 0.11 15.11
CA LEU A 139 -6.71 1.50 14.83
C LEU A 139 -8.20 1.79 15.08
N ALA A 140 -9.10 0.80 15.02
CA ALA A 140 -10.52 1.03 15.33
C ALA A 140 -10.80 1.13 16.83
N ASN A 141 -9.94 0.56 17.68
CA ASN A 141 -10.07 0.55 19.13
C ASN A 141 -8.82 1.19 19.77
N PRO A 142 -8.62 2.51 19.62
CA PRO A 142 -7.58 3.20 20.36
C PRO A 142 -7.95 3.14 21.84
N TYR A 143 -7.24 2.32 22.62
CA TYR A 143 -7.35 2.33 24.08
C TYR A 143 -7.10 3.74 24.63
#